data_AF-A0A946M0Z5-F1
#
_entry.id   AF-A0A946M0Z5-F1
#
_cell.length_a   1.000
_cell.length_b   1.000
_cell.length_c   1.000
_cell.angle_alpha   90.00
_cell.angle_beta   90.00
_cell.angle_gamma   90.00
#
_symmetry.space_group_name_H-M   'P 1'
#
loop_
_entity.id
_entity.type
_entity.pdbx_description
1 polymer ?
#
loop_
_entity_poly.entity_id
_entity_poly.type
_entity_poly.pdbx_seq_one_letter_code
_entity_poly.pdbx_strand_id
1 'polypeptide(L)'
;MSEFFTQWLPHAGSALVFASAATVIVRRFIANRATQSLIFGSVFLACLVPLPEFSLSHYLRVLTGDLSITGFIILGLAACQSFRPGESGPKHAKLLAPALAIVLVSLVLYPTALGLTYFDLYAFGYYPIILGPIIFVLFASALWFGLTLSAVLLATGFLAFALGILESDNLWDYLLDPVITIYALYLVIKNRHQLTNFRVTQHHIEVMLAVTIATFLLFAIYLAKFNHDAFRHEFVIEDGFIEWCTVIVLFSTMLVCGKRFLILRRVRPPLFLTVTMLLTLLCLFGAGEEISWGQRLFGLETPDYLKDKNAQGELGIHNLVVEINGEEVKLNKLIFGTGLALALLIYLSVATPLYRKNDRVRSFFNAIAAPMPRNYHIAGYLLIVATVELLIDSSKRGEMTEFAGSIMFALNVIYPYNPEIFDPKKSL
;
A
#
# COMPACT_ATOMS: atom_id res chain seq x y z
N MET A 1 33.71 4.68 -1.58
CA MET A 1 33.14 3.40 -1.11
C MET A 1 32.01 2.91 -2.00
N SER A 2 31.06 3.76 -2.43
CA SER A 2 29.97 3.34 -3.34
C SER A 2 30.49 2.74 -4.64
N GLU A 3 31.48 3.36 -5.32
CA GLU A 3 32.05 2.85 -6.58
C GLU A 3 32.61 1.42 -6.50
N PHE A 4 33.19 1.05 -5.35
CA PHE A 4 33.68 -0.31 -5.14
C PHE A 4 32.51 -1.29 -5.07
N PHE A 5 31.47 -0.95 -4.30
CA PHE A 5 30.30 -1.80 -4.16
C PHE A 5 29.50 -1.89 -5.46
N THR A 6 29.29 -0.79 -6.18
CA THR A 6 28.54 -0.80 -7.44
C THR A 6 29.20 -1.71 -8.49
N GLN A 7 30.53 -1.71 -8.56
CA GLN A 7 31.26 -2.59 -9.50
C GLN A 7 31.29 -4.05 -9.05
N TRP A 8 31.55 -4.33 -7.77
CA TRP A 8 31.78 -5.71 -7.31
C TRP A 8 30.53 -6.46 -6.91
N LEU A 9 29.51 -5.78 -6.39
CA LEU A 9 28.32 -6.40 -5.85
C LEU A 9 27.56 -7.21 -6.92
N PRO A 10 27.32 -6.69 -8.15
CA PRO A 10 26.71 -7.48 -9.22
C PRO A 10 27.39 -8.83 -9.47
N HIS A 11 28.72 -8.85 -9.53
CA HIS A 11 29.51 -10.07 -9.73
C HIS A 11 29.37 -11.04 -8.55
N ALA A 12 29.38 -10.54 -7.32
CA ALA A 12 29.13 -11.34 -6.13
C ALA A 12 27.72 -11.94 -6.13
N GLY A 13 26.73 -11.21 -6.66
CA GLY A 13 25.34 -11.66 -6.80
C GLY A 13 25.20 -12.83 -7.75
N SER A 14 25.72 -12.69 -8.97
CA SER A 14 25.68 -13.77 -9.96
C SER A 14 26.46 -15.01 -9.48
N ALA A 15 27.61 -14.81 -8.82
CA ALA A 15 28.36 -15.89 -8.20
C ALA A 15 27.57 -16.61 -7.09
N LEU A 16 26.84 -15.86 -6.25
CA LEU A 16 25.98 -16.40 -5.20
C LEU A 16 24.84 -17.25 -5.77
N VAL A 17 24.18 -16.78 -6.83
CA VAL A 17 23.11 -17.52 -7.52
C VAL A 17 23.63 -18.84 -8.07
N PHE A 18 24.77 -18.80 -8.76
CA PHE A 18 25.34 -20.00 -9.39
C PHE A 18 25.86 -21.00 -8.36
N ALA A 19 26.58 -20.55 -7.34
CA ALA A 19 27.04 -21.41 -6.25
C ALA A 19 25.86 -22.07 -5.52
N SER A 20 24.75 -21.34 -5.34
CA SER A 20 23.51 -21.87 -4.77
C SER A 20 22.88 -22.94 -5.66
N ALA A 21 22.78 -22.70 -6.97
CA ALA A 21 22.26 -23.67 -7.94
C ALA A 21 23.12 -24.94 -8.01
N ALA A 22 24.45 -24.79 -8.07
CA ALA A 22 25.40 -25.90 -8.05
C ALA A 22 25.25 -26.74 -6.78
N THR A 23 25.05 -26.10 -5.63
CA THR A 23 24.85 -26.80 -4.35
C THR A 23 23.56 -27.62 -4.33
N VAL A 24 22.48 -27.13 -4.94
CA VAL A 24 21.22 -27.89 -5.07
C VAL A 24 21.42 -29.16 -5.91
N ILE A 25 22.24 -29.10 -6.96
CA ILE A 25 22.57 -30.27 -7.79
C ILE A 25 23.46 -31.25 -7.02
N VAL A 26 24.54 -30.75 -6.41
CA VAL A 26 25.53 -31.56 -5.66
C VAL A 26 24.88 -32.29 -4.49
N ARG A 27 23.88 -31.69 -3.83
CA ARG A 27 23.09 -32.32 -2.76
C ARG A 27 22.43 -33.63 -3.16
N ARG A 28 22.18 -33.86 -4.45
CA ARG A 28 21.62 -35.12 -4.95
C ARG A 28 22.62 -36.28 -4.92
N PHE A 29 23.91 -35.97 -4.89
CA PHE A 29 24.99 -36.96 -5.01
C PHE A 29 25.89 -37.02 -3.77
N ILE A 30 26.12 -35.90 -3.09
CA ILE A 30 27.00 -35.80 -1.93
C ILE A 30 26.18 -35.43 -0.70
N ALA A 31 26.06 -36.35 0.26
CA ALA A 31 25.32 -36.10 1.51
C ALA A 31 26.12 -35.24 2.53
N ASN A 32 27.45 -35.24 2.45
CA ASN A 32 28.30 -34.53 3.40
C ASN A 32 28.18 -33.00 3.25
N ARG A 33 27.65 -32.33 4.28
CA ARG A 33 27.42 -30.88 4.31
C ARG A 33 28.71 -30.06 4.25
N ALA A 34 29.82 -30.55 4.85
CA ALA A 34 31.10 -29.87 4.79
C ALA A 34 31.64 -29.85 3.36
N THR A 35 31.55 -30.98 2.66
CA THR A 35 31.92 -31.08 1.24
C THR A 35 31.03 -30.20 0.36
N GLN A 36 29.72 -30.15 0.63
CA GLN A 36 28.82 -29.22 -0.07
C GLN A 36 29.22 -27.75 0.15
N SER A 37 29.59 -27.37 1.38
CA SER A 37 30.05 -26.00 1.69
C SER A 37 31.36 -25.67 1.00
N LEU A 38 32.30 -26.60 0.93
CA LEU A 38 33.56 -26.44 0.19
C LEU A 38 33.31 -26.26 -1.31
N ILE A 39 32.40 -27.05 -1.88
CA ILE A 39 32.02 -26.93 -3.29
C ILE A 39 31.33 -25.59 -3.54
N PHE A 40 30.41 -25.17 -2.67
CA PHE A 40 29.78 -23.85 -2.76
C PHE A 40 30.83 -22.74 -2.78
N GLY A 41 31.77 -22.73 -1.83
CA GLY A 41 32.83 -21.73 -1.76
C GLY A 41 33.76 -21.75 -2.98
N SER A 42 34.10 -22.95 -3.45
CA SER A 42 34.97 -23.13 -4.62
C SER A 42 34.30 -22.62 -5.90
N VAL A 43 33.01 -22.95 -6.10
CA VAL A 43 32.23 -22.47 -7.24
C VAL A 43 32.04 -20.96 -7.17
N PHE A 44 31.72 -20.42 -5.99
CA PHE A 44 31.59 -18.98 -5.79
C PHE A 44 32.87 -18.24 -6.17
N LEU A 45 34.04 -18.69 -5.67
CA LEU A 45 35.32 -18.08 -6.00
C LEU A 45 35.67 -18.24 -7.48
N ALA A 46 35.41 -19.42 -8.07
CA ALA A 46 35.66 -19.66 -9.50
C ALA A 46 34.83 -18.73 -10.39
N CYS A 47 33.60 -18.38 -10.00
CA CYS A 47 32.77 -17.43 -10.74
C CYS A 47 33.34 -16.01 -10.77
N LEU A 48 34.15 -15.65 -9.78
CA LEU A 48 34.77 -14.32 -9.66
C LEU A 48 36.13 -14.23 -10.38
N VAL A 49 36.71 -15.36 -10.80
CA VAL A 49 37.99 -15.35 -11.53
C VAL A 49 37.80 -14.67 -12.89
N PRO A 50 38.61 -13.66 -13.24
CA PRO A 50 38.57 -13.05 -14.55
C PRO A 50 39.07 -14.03 -15.62
N LEU A 51 38.27 -14.25 -16.68
CA LEU A 51 38.71 -14.91 -17.91
C LEU A 51 39.21 -13.85 -18.91
N PRO A 52 39.82 -14.22 -20.05
CA PRO A 52 40.47 -13.28 -20.96
C PRO A 52 39.59 -12.11 -21.45
N GLU A 53 38.27 -12.31 -21.56
CA GLU A 53 37.33 -11.25 -21.93
C GLU A 53 36.48 -10.79 -20.74
N PHE A 54 35.79 -11.72 -20.06
CA PHE A 54 34.95 -11.41 -18.90
C PHE A 54 34.96 -12.54 -17.87
N SER A 55 34.72 -12.24 -16.59
CA SER A 55 34.54 -13.28 -15.57
C SER A 55 33.27 -14.11 -15.82
N LEU A 56 33.22 -15.34 -15.30
CA LEU A 56 32.04 -16.19 -15.44
C LEU A 56 30.78 -15.54 -14.83
N SER A 57 30.95 -14.78 -13.73
CA SER A 57 29.88 -13.99 -13.14
C SER A 57 29.30 -12.92 -14.09
N HIS A 58 30.12 -12.34 -14.99
CA HIS A 58 29.64 -11.34 -15.95
C HIS A 58 28.67 -11.95 -16.98
N TYR A 59 28.97 -13.13 -17.54
CA TYR A 59 28.05 -13.82 -18.45
C TYR A 59 26.74 -14.22 -17.76
N LEU A 60 26.80 -14.57 -16.47
CA LEU A 60 25.62 -14.89 -15.68
C LEU A 60 24.77 -13.65 -15.36
N ARG A 61 25.41 -12.50 -15.15
CA ARG A 61 24.74 -11.19 -15.00
C ARG A 61 23.86 -10.88 -16.21
N VAL A 62 24.31 -11.20 -17.42
CA VAL A 62 23.51 -11.03 -18.65
C VAL A 62 22.21 -11.85 -18.63
N LEU A 63 22.24 -13.05 -18.05
CA LEU A 63 21.07 -13.95 -18.03
C LEU A 63 20.09 -13.64 -16.89
N THR A 64 20.60 -13.23 -15.74
CA THR A 64 19.81 -13.11 -14.50
C THR A 64 19.50 -11.66 -14.10
N GLY A 65 20.19 -10.69 -14.70
CA GLY A 65 20.24 -9.32 -14.21
C GLY A 65 21.06 -9.20 -12.93
N ASP A 66 21.02 -8.01 -12.34
CA ASP A 66 21.63 -7.76 -11.04
C ASP A 66 20.73 -8.28 -9.92
N LEU A 67 21.36 -8.89 -8.91
CA LEU A 67 20.63 -9.40 -7.76
C LEU A 67 20.26 -8.23 -6.84
N SER A 68 19.00 -8.17 -6.41
CA SER A 68 18.54 -7.16 -5.45
C SER A 68 19.17 -7.37 -4.07
N ILE A 69 19.18 -6.34 -3.23
CA ILE A 69 19.67 -6.45 -1.84
C ILE A 69 18.84 -7.47 -1.06
N THR A 70 17.54 -7.52 -1.31
CA THR A 70 16.65 -8.57 -0.80
C THR A 70 17.10 -9.96 -1.24
N GLY A 71 17.42 -10.12 -2.52
CA GLY A 71 17.94 -11.35 -3.12
C GLY A 71 19.24 -11.80 -2.47
N PHE A 72 20.20 -10.88 -2.29
CA PHE A 72 21.47 -11.13 -1.59
C PHE A 72 21.25 -11.69 -0.19
N ILE A 73 20.42 -11.02 0.61
CA ILE A 73 20.19 -11.39 1.99
C ILE A 73 19.47 -12.74 2.07
N ILE A 74 18.40 -12.94 1.29
CA ILE A 74 17.62 -14.19 1.35
C ILE A 74 18.45 -15.38 0.85
N LEU A 75 19.12 -15.26 -0.30
CA LEU A 75 19.96 -16.34 -0.83
C LEU A 75 21.16 -16.61 0.07
N GLY A 76 21.80 -15.57 0.62
CA GLY A 76 22.89 -15.70 1.58
C GLY A 76 22.47 -16.42 2.87
N LEU A 77 21.31 -16.07 3.43
CA LEU A 77 20.74 -16.78 4.58
C LEU A 77 20.40 -18.23 4.25
N ALA A 78 19.80 -18.48 3.08
CA ALA A 78 19.45 -19.83 2.63
C ALA A 78 20.70 -20.72 2.43
N ALA A 79 21.78 -20.16 1.86
CA ALA A 79 23.07 -20.81 1.72
C ALA A 79 23.70 -21.11 3.09
N CYS A 80 23.78 -20.12 3.99
CA CYS A 80 24.36 -20.31 5.33
C CYS A 80 23.63 -21.41 6.14
N GLN A 81 22.30 -21.41 6.11
CA GLN A 81 21.49 -22.40 6.81
C GLN A 81 21.60 -23.79 6.20
N SER A 82 21.81 -23.86 4.89
CA SER A 82 22.00 -25.11 4.17
C SER A 82 23.23 -25.90 4.69
N PHE A 83 24.24 -25.23 5.24
CA PHE A 83 25.48 -25.87 5.70
C PHE A 83 25.57 -26.11 7.22
N ARG A 84 24.70 -25.50 8.04
CA ARG A 84 24.74 -25.69 9.50
C ARG A 84 24.29 -27.09 9.93
N PRO A 85 25.00 -27.80 10.82
CA PRO A 85 24.56 -29.09 11.37
C PRO A 85 23.39 -28.89 12.36
N GLY A 86 22.38 -29.75 12.31
CA GLY A 86 21.31 -29.82 13.32
C GLY A 86 20.05 -28.99 13.07
N GLU A 87 20.05 -28.01 12.15
CA GLU A 87 18.83 -27.31 11.74
C GLU A 87 18.31 -27.85 10.41
N SER A 88 17.06 -28.31 10.39
CA SER A 88 16.35 -28.76 9.20
C SER A 88 15.89 -27.56 8.36
N GLY A 89 16.84 -27.01 7.60
CA GLY A 89 16.63 -25.92 6.65
C GLY A 89 16.38 -24.56 7.31
N PRO A 90 16.15 -23.51 6.51
CA PRO A 90 15.58 -22.28 7.04
C PRO A 90 14.40 -22.61 7.94
N LYS A 91 14.16 -21.82 9.00
CA LYS A 91 12.79 -21.73 9.52
C LYS A 91 11.95 -21.15 8.37
N HIS A 92 11.51 -21.99 7.43
CA HIS A 92 10.84 -21.61 6.20
C HIS A 92 9.61 -20.76 6.54
N ALA A 93 9.03 -20.97 7.72
CA ALA A 93 8.01 -20.12 8.32
C ALA A 93 8.39 -18.63 8.38
N LYS A 94 9.64 -18.27 8.72
CA LYS A 94 10.12 -16.88 8.75
C LYS A 94 10.35 -16.28 7.35
N LEU A 95 10.62 -17.12 6.34
CA LEU A 95 10.80 -16.69 4.95
C LEU A 95 9.47 -16.63 4.18
N LEU A 96 8.43 -17.31 4.66
CA LEU A 96 7.16 -17.42 3.94
C LEU A 96 6.45 -16.06 3.80
N ALA A 97 6.44 -15.25 4.86
CA ALA A 97 5.82 -13.91 4.82
C ALA A 97 6.50 -12.97 3.79
N PRO A 98 7.83 -12.75 3.80
CA PRO A 98 8.47 -11.94 2.77
C PRO A 98 8.38 -12.58 1.38
N ALA A 99 8.46 -13.91 1.26
CA ALA A 99 8.28 -14.58 -0.04
C ALA A 99 6.88 -14.37 -0.62
N LEU A 100 5.83 -14.43 0.21
CA LEU A 100 4.46 -14.15 -0.23
C LEU A 100 4.32 -12.70 -0.69
N ALA A 101 4.88 -11.75 0.06
CA ALA A 101 4.87 -10.33 -0.33
C ALA A 101 5.59 -10.10 -1.66
N ILE A 102 6.79 -10.68 -1.84
CA ILE A 102 7.55 -10.62 -3.09
C ILE A 102 6.72 -11.15 -4.26
N VAL A 103 6.12 -12.33 -4.14
CA VAL A 103 5.30 -12.91 -5.21
C VAL A 103 4.10 -12.01 -5.53
N LEU A 104 3.38 -11.53 -4.51
CA LEU A 104 2.21 -10.67 -4.72
C LEU A 104 2.58 -9.34 -5.41
N VAL A 105 3.70 -8.72 -5.01
CA VAL A 105 4.17 -7.49 -5.65
C VAL A 105 4.65 -7.76 -7.07
N SER A 106 5.47 -8.79 -7.29
CA SER A 106 6.00 -9.12 -8.62
C SER A 106 4.91 -9.49 -9.63
N LEU A 107 3.80 -10.10 -9.17
CA LEU A 107 2.64 -10.43 -10.02
C LEU A 107 1.91 -9.18 -10.56
N VAL A 108 2.06 -8.04 -9.91
CA VAL A 108 1.48 -6.77 -10.38
C VAL A 108 2.55 -5.92 -11.07
N LEU A 109 3.74 -5.80 -10.46
CA LEU A 109 4.83 -4.95 -10.92
C LEU A 109 5.31 -5.33 -12.32
N TYR A 110 5.66 -6.60 -12.57
CA TYR A 110 6.25 -6.98 -13.86
C TYR A 110 5.27 -6.84 -15.04
N PRO A 111 4.00 -7.26 -14.93
CA PRO A 111 3.03 -6.97 -15.98
C PRO A 111 2.86 -5.48 -16.29
N THR A 112 2.85 -4.63 -15.25
CA THR A 112 2.74 -3.17 -15.43
C THR A 112 3.97 -2.59 -16.13
N ALA A 113 5.17 -3.06 -15.77
CA ALA A 113 6.43 -2.65 -16.40
C ALA A 113 6.54 -3.10 -17.87
N LEU A 114 5.90 -4.21 -18.23
CA LEU A 114 5.86 -4.73 -19.60
C LEU A 114 4.82 -4.03 -20.49
N GLY A 115 4.11 -3.02 -19.96
CA GLY A 115 3.09 -2.27 -20.71
C GLY A 115 1.78 -3.02 -20.89
N LEU A 116 1.49 -4.04 -20.07
CA LEU A 116 0.22 -4.77 -20.11
C LEU A 116 -0.95 -4.00 -19.46
N THR A 117 -0.67 -2.89 -18.78
CA THR A 117 -1.65 -2.05 -18.11
C THR A 117 -1.46 -0.58 -18.46
N TYR A 118 -2.48 0.24 -18.18
CA TYR A 118 -2.41 1.70 -18.35
C TYR A 118 -1.36 2.36 -17.44
N PHE A 119 -1.13 1.81 -16.25
CA PHE A 119 -0.15 2.30 -15.30
C PHE A 119 1.18 1.57 -15.42
N ASP A 120 2.28 2.29 -15.26
CA ASP A 120 3.62 1.73 -15.05
C ASP A 120 4.04 1.96 -13.58
N LEU A 121 3.92 0.91 -12.76
CA LEU A 121 4.30 1.00 -11.34
C LEU A 121 5.82 0.95 -11.13
N TYR A 122 6.56 0.46 -12.13
CA TYR A 122 8.02 0.38 -12.06
C TYR A 122 8.66 1.78 -12.16
N ALA A 123 8.02 2.69 -12.89
CA ALA A 123 8.42 4.09 -12.98
C ALA A 123 8.52 4.80 -11.61
N PHE A 124 7.67 4.43 -10.63
CA PHE A 124 7.72 5.00 -9.27
C PHE A 124 9.00 4.67 -8.50
N GLY A 125 9.84 3.77 -9.00
CA GLY A 125 11.12 3.46 -8.38
C GLY A 125 12.25 4.44 -8.71
N TYR A 126 12.20 5.15 -9.85
CA TYR A 126 13.25 6.12 -10.23
C TYR A 126 13.23 7.38 -9.37
N TYR A 127 12.03 7.87 -9.04
CA TYR A 127 11.86 9.00 -8.14
C TYR A 127 10.80 8.67 -7.07
N PRO A 128 11.22 8.07 -5.95
CA PRO A 128 10.31 7.35 -5.06
C PRO A 128 9.55 8.27 -4.08
N ILE A 129 8.93 9.35 -4.58
CA ILE A 129 8.04 10.20 -3.77
C ILE A 129 6.84 9.39 -3.26
N ILE A 130 6.23 8.58 -4.14
CA ILE A 130 5.10 7.72 -3.77
C ILE A 130 5.61 6.39 -3.19
N LEU A 131 6.62 5.78 -3.81
CA LEU A 131 7.11 4.47 -3.36
C LEU A 131 7.78 4.54 -1.97
N GLY A 132 8.49 5.62 -1.65
CA GLY A 132 9.13 5.84 -0.35
C GLY A 132 8.18 5.66 0.85
N PRO A 133 7.08 6.43 0.96
CA PRO A 133 6.12 6.26 2.04
C PRO A 133 5.44 4.89 2.02
N ILE A 134 5.21 4.26 0.84
CA ILE A 134 4.69 2.88 0.77
C ILE A 134 5.66 1.90 1.43
N ILE A 135 6.95 1.97 1.10
CA ILE A 135 7.98 1.12 1.70
C ILE A 135 8.07 1.35 3.21
N PHE A 136 7.94 2.62 3.66
CA PHE A 136 7.93 2.93 5.09
C PHE A 136 6.70 2.35 5.80
N VAL A 137 5.50 2.40 5.19
CA VAL A 137 4.29 1.77 5.74
C VAL A 137 4.49 0.27 5.90
N LEU A 138 5.04 -0.40 4.88
CA LEU A 138 5.33 -1.84 4.92
C LEU A 138 6.37 -2.17 5.99
N PHE A 139 7.41 -1.35 6.12
CA PHE A 139 8.45 -1.48 7.13
C PHE A 139 7.91 -1.33 8.56
N ALA A 140 7.19 -0.24 8.83
CA ALA A 140 6.60 0.05 10.13
C ALA A 140 5.57 -1.00 10.54
N SER A 141 4.75 -1.46 9.59
CA SER A 141 3.81 -2.56 9.81
C SER A 141 4.54 -3.88 10.11
N ALA A 142 5.59 -4.19 9.35
CA ALA A 142 6.40 -5.39 9.59
C ALA A 142 7.05 -5.37 10.98
N LEU A 143 7.54 -4.22 11.45
CA LEU A 143 8.04 -4.06 12.81
C LEU A 143 6.94 -4.28 13.85
N TRP A 144 5.78 -3.64 13.67
CA TRP A 144 4.66 -3.74 14.62
C TRP A 144 4.19 -5.19 14.81
N PHE A 145 4.09 -5.96 13.73
CA PHE A 145 3.65 -7.36 13.77
C PHE A 145 4.79 -8.36 14.01
N GLY A 146 6.00 -7.92 14.33
CA GLY A 146 7.14 -8.79 14.64
C GLY A 146 7.70 -9.55 13.43
N LEU A 147 7.40 -9.11 12.20
CA LEU A 147 7.96 -9.62 10.94
C LEU A 147 9.38 -9.06 10.72
N THR A 148 10.27 -9.36 11.66
CA THR A 148 11.65 -8.82 11.74
C THR A 148 12.44 -8.98 10.45
N LEU A 149 12.35 -10.13 9.77
CA LEU A 149 13.07 -10.33 8.51
C LEU A 149 12.56 -9.39 7.41
N SER A 150 11.24 -9.28 7.23
CA SER A 150 10.66 -8.36 6.25
C SER A 150 11.06 -6.91 6.54
N ALA A 151 11.04 -6.49 7.81
CA ALA A 151 11.48 -5.17 8.21
C ALA A 151 12.96 -4.92 7.90
N VAL A 152 13.84 -5.89 8.18
CA VAL A 152 15.26 -5.79 7.83
C VAL A 152 15.44 -5.66 6.33
N LEU A 153 14.79 -6.51 5.52
CA LEU A 153 14.92 -6.48 4.06
C LEU A 153 14.51 -5.12 3.48
N LEU A 154 13.36 -4.58 3.90
CA LEU A 154 12.87 -3.28 3.45
C LEU A 154 13.81 -2.15 3.87
N ALA A 155 14.27 -2.15 5.13
CA ALA A 155 15.20 -1.14 5.63
C ALA A 155 16.56 -1.18 4.91
N THR A 156 17.14 -2.38 4.74
CA THR A 156 18.42 -2.52 4.05
C THR A 156 18.33 -2.19 2.57
N GLY A 157 17.24 -2.56 1.90
CA GLY A 157 17.01 -2.22 0.49
C GLY A 157 16.89 -0.72 0.30
N PHE A 158 16.07 -0.04 1.12
CA PHE A 158 15.91 1.41 1.07
C PHE A 158 17.20 2.17 1.42
N LEU A 159 17.93 1.74 2.46
CA LEU A 159 19.23 2.34 2.81
C LEU A 159 20.27 2.14 1.71
N ALA A 160 20.31 0.96 1.10
CA ALA A 160 21.22 0.69 0.00
C ALA A 160 20.91 1.55 -1.23
N PHE A 161 19.63 1.78 -1.52
CA PHE A 161 19.19 2.72 -2.55
C PHE A 161 19.65 4.14 -2.24
N ALA A 162 19.39 4.62 -1.01
CA ALA A 162 19.78 5.96 -0.58
C ALA A 162 21.31 6.19 -0.61
N LEU A 163 22.10 5.13 -0.48
CA LEU A 163 23.56 5.16 -0.55
C LEU A 163 24.12 4.91 -1.96
N GLY A 164 23.28 4.61 -2.96
CA GLY A 164 23.70 4.29 -4.32
C GLY A 164 24.62 3.07 -4.38
N ILE A 165 24.25 1.98 -3.69
CA ILE A 165 25.08 0.77 -3.59
C ILE A 165 25.06 -0.07 -4.87
N LEU A 166 23.95 -0.09 -5.61
CA LEU A 166 23.83 -0.75 -6.92
C LEU A 166 23.98 0.29 -8.04
N GLU A 167 24.29 -0.20 -9.25
CA GLU A 167 24.37 0.66 -10.45
C GLU A 167 23.01 1.26 -10.84
N SER A 168 21.90 0.57 -10.50
CA SER A 168 20.55 1.06 -10.77
C SER A 168 20.17 2.26 -9.90
N ASP A 169 19.45 3.19 -10.50
CA ASP A 169 18.80 4.36 -9.90
C ASP A 169 17.31 4.10 -9.59
N ASN A 170 16.83 2.86 -9.72
CA ASN A 170 15.46 2.47 -9.44
C ASN A 170 15.35 1.69 -8.12
N LEU A 171 14.55 2.19 -7.16
CA LEU A 171 14.34 1.55 -5.85
C LEU A 171 13.78 0.12 -5.93
N TRP A 172 13.01 -0.23 -6.97
CA TRP A 172 12.52 -1.59 -7.16
C TRP A 172 13.65 -2.60 -7.32
N ASP A 173 14.73 -2.23 -8.01
CA ASP A 173 15.88 -3.12 -8.26
C ASP A 173 16.67 -3.44 -6.99
N TYR A 174 16.58 -2.59 -5.96
CA TYR A 174 17.15 -2.87 -4.64
C TYR A 174 16.28 -3.85 -3.84
N LEU A 175 14.99 -3.94 -4.14
CA LEU A 175 14.01 -4.70 -3.36
C LEU A 175 13.61 -6.02 -4.02
N LEU A 176 13.59 -6.07 -5.35
CA LEU A 176 13.07 -7.17 -6.15
C LEU A 176 13.97 -7.44 -7.35
N ASP A 177 14.05 -8.71 -7.72
CA ASP A 177 14.72 -9.17 -8.93
C ASP A 177 14.06 -10.47 -9.44
N PRO A 178 14.30 -10.88 -10.70
CA PRO A 178 13.71 -12.10 -11.24
C PRO A 178 14.12 -13.36 -10.47
N VAL A 179 15.35 -13.43 -9.97
CA VAL A 179 15.88 -14.61 -9.26
C VAL A 179 15.16 -14.80 -7.93
N ILE A 180 15.04 -13.74 -7.12
CA ILE A 180 14.36 -13.79 -5.84
C ILE A 180 12.86 -14.01 -6.02
N THR A 181 12.26 -13.48 -7.09
CA THR A 181 10.85 -13.73 -7.44
C THR A 181 10.60 -15.21 -7.70
N ILE A 182 11.44 -15.86 -8.51
CA ILE A 182 11.35 -17.30 -8.79
C ILE A 182 11.56 -18.13 -7.52
N TYR A 183 12.56 -17.77 -6.70
CA TYR A 183 12.84 -18.46 -5.45
C TYR A 183 11.69 -18.31 -4.43
N ALA A 184 11.13 -17.11 -4.32
CA ALA A 184 9.98 -16.82 -3.47
C ALA A 184 8.74 -17.61 -3.92
N LEU A 185 8.48 -17.71 -5.23
CA LEU A 185 7.41 -18.52 -5.78
C LEU A 185 7.56 -20.00 -5.41
N TYR A 186 8.78 -20.54 -5.53
CA TYR A 186 9.09 -21.90 -5.07
C TYR A 186 8.79 -22.09 -3.58
N LEU A 187 9.21 -21.14 -2.73
CA LEU A 187 8.96 -21.20 -1.29
C LEU A 187 7.47 -21.17 -0.95
N VAL A 188 6.69 -20.32 -1.62
CA VAL A 188 5.23 -20.21 -1.44
C VAL A 188 4.55 -21.52 -1.84
N ILE A 189 4.88 -22.09 -3.01
CA ILE A 189 4.29 -23.37 -3.49
C ILE A 189 4.64 -24.53 -2.54
N LYS A 190 5.91 -24.60 -2.11
CA LYS A 190 6.40 -25.65 -1.20
C LYS A 190 5.70 -25.59 0.16
N ASN A 191 5.45 -24.38 0.68
CA ASN A 191 4.88 -24.16 2.01
C ASN A 191 3.40 -23.77 1.98
N ARG A 192 2.68 -24.03 0.88
CA ARG A 192 1.28 -23.62 0.67
C ARG A 192 0.33 -24.04 1.81
N HIS A 193 0.61 -25.17 2.47
CA HIS A 193 -0.17 -25.64 3.62
C HIS A 193 -0.13 -24.69 4.83
N GLN A 194 0.91 -23.88 4.97
CA GLN A 194 1.03 -22.88 6.04
C GLN A 194 0.30 -21.58 5.68
N LEU A 195 -0.09 -21.35 4.42
CA LEU A 195 -0.80 -20.13 4.00
C LEU A 195 -2.17 -20.01 4.66
N THR A 196 -2.83 -21.12 4.97
CA THR A 196 -4.12 -21.14 5.67
C THR A 196 -4.04 -20.64 7.11
N ASN A 197 -2.85 -20.54 7.68
CA ASN A 197 -2.63 -20.00 9.02
C ASN A 197 -2.57 -18.46 9.03
N PHE A 198 -2.37 -17.82 7.87
CA PHE A 198 -2.41 -16.36 7.78
C PHE A 198 -3.86 -15.89 7.89
N ARG A 199 -4.21 -15.34 9.04
CA ARG A 199 -5.51 -14.70 9.27
C ARG A 199 -5.30 -13.21 9.49
N VAL A 200 -5.78 -12.40 8.56
CA VAL A 200 -5.87 -10.96 8.73
C VAL A 200 -7.03 -10.69 9.69
N THR A 201 -6.73 -10.12 10.85
CA THR A 201 -7.76 -9.71 11.82
C THR A 201 -8.08 -8.22 11.67
N GLN A 202 -9.20 -7.79 12.24
CA GLN A 202 -9.56 -6.37 12.32
C GLN A 202 -8.42 -5.50 12.85
N HIS A 203 -7.74 -5.94 13.93
CA HIS A 203 -6.62 -5.20 14.52
C HIS A 203 -5.46 -5.00 13.52
N HIS A 204 -5.18 -5.99 12.66
CA HIS A 204 -4.15 -5.84 11.63
C HIS A 204 -4.51 -4.72 10.66
N ILE A 205 -5.77 -4.69 10.19
CA ILE A 205 -6.26 -3.69 9.24
C ILE A 205 -6.26 -2.29 9.87
N GLU A 206 -6.75 -2.16 11.10
CA GLU A 206 -6.77 -0.90 11.85
C GLU A 206 -5.36 -0.30 12.00
N VAL A 207 -4.38 -1.13 12.42
CA VAL A 207 -2.99 -0.67 12.59
C VAL A 207 -2.35 -0.31 11.25
N MET A 208 -2.49 -1.16 10.22
CA MET A 208 -1.89 -0.89 8.91
C MET A 208 -2.43 0.42 8.31
N LEU A 209 -3.75 0.63 8.36
CA LEU A 209 -4.36 1.86 7.83
C LEU A 209 -4.02 3.10 8.67
N ALA A 210 -3.87 2.96 9.99
CA ALA A 210 -3.39 4.05 10.84
C ALA A 210 -1.93 4.43 10.52
N VAL A 211 -1.07 3.43 10.31
CA VAL A 211 0.32 3.64 9.87
C VAL A 211 0.37 4.29 8.48
N THR A 212 -0.52 3.89 7.56
CA THR A 212 -0.67 4.55 6.25
C THR A 212 -1.01 6.02 6.40
N ILE A 213 -2.08 6.35 7.15
CA ILE A 213 -2.48 7.74 7.39
C ILE A 213 -1.31 8.54 7.97
N ALA A 214 -0.69 8.05 9.05
CA ALA A 214 0.39 8.75 9.72
C ALA A 214 1.59 8.98 8.79
N THR A 215 2.01 7.96 8.04
CA THR A 215 3.16 8.05 7.14
C THR A 215 2.91 9.05 6.03
N PHE A 216 1.78 8.94 5.33
CA PHE A 216 1.47 9.80 4.20
C PHE A 216 1.25 11.25 4.64
N LEU A 217 0.65 11.50 5.81
CA LEU A 217 0.54 12.86 6.35
C LEU A 217 1.91 13.44 6.75
N LEU A 218 2.79 12.65 7.37
CA LEU A 218 4.15 13.10 7.70
C LEU A 218 4.96 13.45 6.44
N PHE A 219 4.85 12.61 5.39
CA PHE A 219 5.46 12.90 4.09
C PHE A 219 4.83 14.13 3.43
N ALA A 220 3.51 14.30 3.51
CA ALA A 220 2.82 15.47 3.01
C ALA A 220 3.31 16.75 3.70
N ILE A 221 3.45 16.76 5.02
CA ILE A 221 4.01 17.89 5.78
C ILE A 221 5.45 18.17 5.32
N TYR A 222 6.28 17.13 5.21
CA TYR A 222 7.66 17.28 4.77
C TYR A 222 7.74 17.90 3.37
N LEU A 223 7.02 17.35 2.40
CA LEU A 223 7.02 17.85 1.03
C LEU A 223 6.42 19.26 0.95
N ALA A 224 5.28 19.50 1.58
CA ALA A 224 4.66 20.82 1.60
C ALA A 224 5.59 21.88 2.20
N LYS A 225 6.45 21.54 3.16
CA LYS A 225 7.38 22.50 3.77
C LYS A 225 8.70 22.66 3.01
N PHE A 226 9.27 21.57 2.50
CA PHE A 226 10.65 21.55 2.00
C PHE A 226 10.74 21.36 0.48
N ASN A 227 9.69 20.88 -0.18
CA ASN A 227 9.65 20.68 -1.62
C ASN A 227 8.21 20.86 -2.15
N HIS A 228 7.79 22.13 -2.22
CA HIS A 228 6.42 22.50 -2.58
C HIS A 228 6.02 22.01 -3.98
N ASP A 229 6.97 21.99 -4.92
CA ASP A 229 6.73 21.53 -6.29
C ASP A 229 6.46 20.02 -6.30
N ALA A 230 7.31 19.21 -5.64
CA ALA A 230 7.08 17.78 -5.50
C ALA A 230 5.76 17.47 -4.80
N PHE A 231 5.37 18.25 -3.78
CA PHE A 231 4.05 18.10 -3.17
C PHE A 231 2.94 18.28 -4.21
N ARG A 232 2.91 19.42 -4.93
CA ARG A 232 1.78 19.79 -5.80
C ARG A 232 1.73 19.04 -7.13
N HIS A 233 2.89 18.71 -7.68
CA HIS A 233 3.04 18.22 -9.06
C HIS A 233 3.48 16.77 -9.14
N GLU A 234 3.70 16.08 -8.01
CA GLU A 234 4.06 14.67 -8.01
C GLU A 234 3.31 13.87 -6.93
N PHE A 235 3.16 14.42 -5.72
CA PHE A 235 2.52 13.72 -4.60
C PHE A 235 0.99 13.79 -4.64
N VAL A 236 0.42 14.98 -4.83
CA VAL A 236 -1.05 15.22 -4.90
C VAL A 236 -1.48 15.70 -6.29
N ILE A 237 -1.03 14.97 -7.31
CA ILE A 237 -1.47 15.18 -8.69
C ILE A 237 -2.87 14.61 -8.92
N GLU A 238 -3.59 15.25 -9.82
CA GLU A 238 -4.86 14.74 -10.37
C GLU A 238 -4.60 13.39 -11.05
N ASP A 239 -5.54 12.46 -10.90
CA ASP A 239 -5.42 11.04 -11.27
C ASP A 239 -4.22 10.32 -10.63
N GLY A 240 -3.66 10.91 -9.58
CA GLY A 240 -2.48 10.42 -8.90
C GLY A 240 -2.76 9.24 -7.98
N PHE A 241 -1.68 8.71 -7.43
CA PHE A 241 -1.75 7.60 -6.48
C PHE A 241 -2.69 7.87 -5.29
N ILE A 242 -2.73 9.12 -4.81
CA ILE A 242 -3.53 9.53 -3.66
C ILE A 242 -5.03 9.44 -3.95
N GLU A 243 -5.49 10.01 -5.06
CA GLU A 243 -6.90 9.93 -5.51
C GLU A 243 -7.32 8.49 -5.79
N TRP A 244 -6.48 7.70 -6.49
CA TRP A 244 -6.75 6.28 -6.71
C TRP A 244 -6.88 5.50 -5.41
N CYS A 245 -6.11 5.84 -4.37
CA CYS A 245 -6.30 5.25 -3.05
C CYS A 245 -7.64 5.66 -2.43
N THR A 246 -8.04 6.93 -2.52
CA THR A 246 -9.36 7.40 -2.08
C THR A 246 -10.48 6.64 -2.77
N VAL A 247 -10.40 6.45 -4.09
CA VAL A 247 -11.33 5.65 -4.90
C VAL A 247 -11.43 4.22 -4.39
N ILE A 248 -10.29 3.54 -4.21
CA ILE A 248 -10.25 2.15 -3.74
C ILE A 248 -10.90 2.02 -2.36
N VAL A 249 -10.64 2.96 -1.46
CA VAL A 249 -11.17 2.97 -0.09
C VAL A 249 -12.67 3.24 -0.07
N LEU A 250 -13.15 4.23 -0.83
CA LEU A 250 -14.58 4.54 -0.96
C LEU A 250 -15.34 3.40 -1.65
N PHE A 251 -14.78 2.83 -2.70
CA PHE A 251 -15.35 1.67 -3.40
C PHE A 251 -15.40 0.43 -2.50
N SER A 252 -14.35 0.17 -1.72
CA SER A 252 -14.36 -0.92 -0.73
C SER A 252 -15.44 -0.71 0.32
N THR A 253 -15.63 0.54 0.79
CA THR A 253 -16.68 0.91 1.73
C THR A 253 -18.07 0.73 1.12
N MET A 254 -18.27 1.12 -0.14
CA MET A 254 -19.48 0.86 -0.92
C MET A 254 -19.80 -0.64 -0.95
N LEU A 255 -18.82 -1.50 -1.24
CA LEU A 255 -19.03 -2.96 -1.27
C LEU A 255 -19.47 -3.51 0.10
N VAL A 256 -18.88 -3.02 1.20
CA VAL A 256 -19.29 -3.42 2.56
C VAL A 256 -20.73 -3.00 2.85
N CYS A 257 -21.09 -1.75 2.54
CA CYS A 257 -22.45 -1.24 2.74
C CYS A 257 -23.47 -1.98 1.87
N GLY A 258 -23.17 -2.22 0.58
CA GLY A 258 -24.00 -3.00 -0.32
C GLY A 258 -24.19 -4.44 0.15
N LYS A 259 -23.13 -5.09 0.64
CA LYS A 259 -23.22 -6.42 1.25
C LYS A 259 -24.11 -6.41 2.49
N ARG A 260 -23.98 -5.41 3.37
CA ARG A 260 -24.85 -5.25 4.55
C ARG A 260 -26.31 -5.10 4.15
N PHE A 261 -26.61 -4.26 3.15
CA PHE A 261 -27.96 -4.12 2.60
C PHE A 261 -28.52 -5.47 2.14
N LEU A 262 -27.77 -6.23 1.33
CA LEU A 262 -28.22 -7.52 0.80
C LEU A 262 -28.49 -8.57 1.88
N ILE A 263 -27.65 -8.62 2.91
CA ILE A 263 -27.80 -9.56 4.04
C ILE A 263 -28.98 -9.17 4.94
N LEU A 264 -29.15 -7.88 5.20
CA LEU A 264 -30.10 -7.36 6.19
C LEU A 264 -31.47 -7.03 5.61
N ARG A 265 -31.66 -7.04 4.28
CA ARG A 265 -32.92 -6.66 3.60
C ARG A 265 -34.17 -7.43 4.02
N ARG A 266 -34.02 -8.61 4.61
CA ARG A 266 -35.13 -9.45 5.11
C ARG A 266 -35.31 -9.40 6.63
N VAL A 267 -34.42 -8.70 7.34
CA VAL A 267 -34.34 -8.72 8.82
C VAL A 267 -34.51 -7.32 9.41
N ARG A 268 -34.15 -6.27 8.66
CA ARG A 268 -34.16 -4.88 9.14
C ARG A 268 -35.30 -4.06 8.52
N PRO A 269 -35.79 -3.03 9.22
CA PRO A 269 -36.89 -2.20 8.74
C PRO A 269 -36.50 -1.35 7.51
N PRO A 270 -37.48 -0.87 6.73
CA PRO A 270 -37.22 -0.08 5.52
C PRO A 270 -36.31 1.13 5.75
N LEU A 271 -36.51 1.89 6.84
CA LEU A 271 -35.67 3.06 7.16
C LEU A 271 -34.18 2.71 7.26
N PHE A 272 -33.85 1.63 7.97
CA PHE A 272 -32.48 1.12 8.10
C PHE A 272 -31.87 0.81 6.73
N LEU A 273 -32.65 0.15 5.87
CA LEU A 273 -32.22 -0.26 4.53
C LEU A 273 -32.07 0.94 3.60
N THR A 274 -32.99 1.91 3.66
CA THR A 274 -32.91 3.15 2.89
C THR A 274 -31.63 3.91 3.23
N VAL A 275 -31.33 4.10 4.53
CA VAL A 275 -30.11 4.83 4.92
C VAL A 275 -28.85 4.04 4.56
N THR A 276 -28.86 2.72 4.71
CA THR A 276 -27.73 1.86 4.26
C THR A 276 -27.51 1.96 2.74
N MET A 277 -28.59 2.01 1.95
CA MET A 277 -28.51 2.19 0.50
C MET A 277 -28.03 3.59 0.14
N LEU A 278 -28.52 4.63 0.81
CA LEU A 278 -28.03 6.00 0.61
C LEU A 278 -26.53 6.11 0.91
N LEU A 279 -26.05 5.49 1.99
CA LEU A 279 -24.62 5.44 2.29
C LEU A 279 -23.83 4.69 1.22
N THR A 280 -24.39 3.60 0.68
CA THR A 280 -23.78 2.85 -0.44
C THR A 280 -23.66 3.74 -1.68
N LEU A 281 -24.72 4.43 -2.06
CA LEU A 281 -24.74 5.35 -3.20
C LEU A 281 -23.83 6.57 -2.98
N LEU A 282 -23.74 7.09 -1.76
CA LEU A 282 -22.83 8.18 -1.41
C LEU A 282 -21.36 7.75 -1.59
N CYS A 283 -20.99 6.54 -1.18
CA CYS A 283 -19.63 6.02 -1.37
C CYS A 283 -19.34 5.78 -2.86
N LEU A 284 -20.31 5.29 -3.63
CA LEU A 284 -20.19 5.15 -5.09
C LEU A 284 -20.01 6.51 -5.76
N PHE A 285 -20.82 7.49 -5.35
CA PHE A 285 -20.75 8.85 -5.85
C PHE A 285 -19.37 9.47 -5.57
N GLY A 286 -18.90 9.42 -4.31
CA GLY A 286 -17.57 9.92 -3.96
C GLY A 286 -16.47 9.22 -4.76
N ALA A 287 -16.47 7.89 -4.85
CA ALA A 287 -15.49 7.17 -5.66
C ALA A 287 -15.56 7.53 -7.15
N GLY A 288 -16.76 7.83 -7.68
CA GLY A 288 -16.96 8.26 -9.05
C GLY A 288 -16.43 9.68 -9.29
N GLU A 289 -16.69 10.61 -8.37
CA GLU A 289 -16.19 11.99 -8.45
C GLU A 289 -14.66 12.05 -8.49
N GLU A 290 -13.97 11.23 -7.68
CA GLU A 290 -12.49 11.17 -7.60
C GLU A 290 -11.81 10.68 -8.90
N ILE A 291 -12.52 10.00 -9.79
CA ILE A 291 -12.01 9.59 -11.13
C ILE A 291 -12.77 10.26 -12.26
N SER A 292 -13.49 11.34 -11.94
CA SER A 292 -14.29 12.11 -12.90
C SER A 292 -15.24 11.22 -13.71
N TRP A 293 -15.88 10.26 -13.02
CA TRP A 293 -16.76 9.23 -13.56
C TRP A 293 -16.15 8.35 -14.66
N GLY A 294 -14.82 8.22 -14.67
CA GLY A 294 -14.08 7.49 -15.68
C GLY A 294 -14.00 8.21 -17.03
N GLN A 295 -14.30 9.52 -17.08
CA GLN A 295 -14.22 10.32 -18.30
C GLN A 295 -12.87 10.14 -19.00
N ARG A 296 -11.76 10.25 -18.26
CA ARG A 296 -10.40 10.12 -18.80
C ARG A 296 -10.08 8.68 -19.21
N LEU A 297 -10.56 7.70 -18.46
CA LEU A 297 -10.36 6.27 -18.74
C LEU A 297 -11.06 5.83 -20.04
N PHE A 298 -12.23 6.37 -20.32
CA PHE A 298 -13.03 6.03 -21.50
C PHE A 298 -12.93 7.06 -22.63
N GLY A 299 -12.10 8.11 -22.48
CA GLY A 299 -11.94 9.17 -23.47
C GLY A 299 -13.24 9.93 -23.76
N LEU A 300 -14.10 10.12 -22.75
CA LEU A 300 -15.37 10.83 -22.90
C LEU A 300 -15.12 12.33 -22.98
N GLU A 301 -15.81 12.99 -23.92
CA GLU A 301 -15.77 14.44 -24.03
C GLU A 301 -16.68 15.10 -22.99
N THR A 302 -16.26 16.27 -22.51
CA THR A 302 -17.08 17.13 -21.65
C THR A 302 -18.23 17.72 -22.46
N PRO A 303 -19.48 17.60 -22.01
CA PRO A 303 -20.61 18.26 -22.67
C PRO A 303 -20.46 19.79 -22.68
N ASP A 304 -20.90 20.44 -23.75
CA ASP A 304 -20.74 21.90 -23.94
C ASP A 304 -21.34 22.72 -22.79
N TYR A 305 -22.43 22.27 -22.18
CA TYR A 305 -23.07 22.97 -21.06
C TYR A 305 -22.26 22.94 -19.74
N LEU A 306 -21.25 22.07 -19.64
CA LEU A 306 -20.33 21.96 -18.49
C LEU A 306 -18.97 22.62 -18.75
N LYS A 307 -18.56 22.79 -20.01
CA LYS A 307 -17.25 23.35 -20.36
C LYS A 307 -16.98 24.71 -19.71
N ASP A 308 -17.99 25.57 -19.67
CA ASP A 308 -17.87 26.92 -19.12
C ASP A 308 -18.05 26.99 -17.60
N LYS A 309 -18.43 25.87 -16.95
CA LYS A 309 -18.77 25.81 -15.52
C LYS A 309 -17.89 24.88 -14.71
N ASN A 310 -17.05 24.10 -15.37
CA ASN A 310 -16.13 23.16 -14.74
C ASN A 310 -14.69 23.58 -15.04
N ALA A 311 -13.94 23.94 -13.99
CA ALA A 311 -12.57 24.47 -14.10
C ALA A 311 -11.57 23.51 -14.76
N GLN A 312 -11.89 22.21 -14.84
CA GLN A 312 -11.04 21.18 -15.42
C GLN A 312 -11.73 20.44 -16.58
N GLY A 313 -12.89 20.91 -17.04
CA GLY A 313 -13.63 20.27 -18.12
C GLY A 313 -14.08 18.86 -17.77
N GLU A 314 -14.55 18.61 -16.55
CA GLU A 314 -14.95 17.27 -16.11
C GLU A 314 -16.47 17.04 -16.15
N LEU A 315 -16.88 15.76 -16.23
CA LEU A 315 -18.26 15.30 -16.07
C LEU A 315 -18.78 15.44 -14.64
N GLY A 316 -17.88 15.37 -13.67
CA GLY A 316 -18.20 15.44 -12.24
C GLY A 316 -18.55 16.85 -11.76
N ILE A 317 -19.03 16.93 -10.53
CA ILE A 317 -19.27 18.18 -9.83
C ILE A 317 -18.05 18.68 -9.05
N HIS A 318 -17.02 17.83 -8.90
CA HIS A 318 -15.81 18.07 -8.10
C HIS A 318 -15.05 19.35 -8.49
N ASN A 319 -15.13 19.77 -9.76
CA ASN A 319 -14.50 21.00 -10.27
C ASN A 319 -15.49 22.07 -10.77
N LEU A 320 -16.76 21.98 -10.37
CA LEU A 320 -17.74 23.02 -10.68
C LEU A 320 -17.41 24.34 -9.95
N VAL A 321 -17.45 25.43 -10.71
CA VAL A 321 -17.25 26.79 -10.23
C VAL A 321 -18.60 27.51 -10.24
N VAL A 322 -18.91 28.18 -9.13
CA VAL A 322 -20.11 29.01 -9.00
C VAL A 322 -19.67 30.41 -8.63
N GLU A 323 -20.15 31.40 -9.37
CA GLU A 323 -19.92 32.81 -9.04
C GLU A 323 -20.86 33.23 -7.91
N ILE A 324 -20.30 33.62 -6.77
CA ILE A 324 -21.04 34.16 -5.63
C ILE A 324 -20.46 35.55 -5.33
N ASN A 325 -21.30 36.59 -5.43
CA ASN A 325 -20.91 37.98 -5.19
C ASN A 325 -19.75 38.49 -6.09
N GLY A 326 -19.63 37.97 -7.31
CA GLY A 326 -18.54 38.35 -8.24
C GLY A 326 -17.22 37.60 -8.03
N GLU A 327 -17.18 36.63 -7.10
CA GLU A 327 -16.04 35.74 -6.90
C GLU A 327 -16.36 34.32 -7.32
N GLU A 328 -15.45 33.69 -8.05
CA GLU A 328 -15.52 32.29 -8.44
C GLU A 328 -15.23 31.37 -7.25
N VAL A 329 -16.25 30.69 -6.74
CA VAL A 329 -16.13 29.73 -5.63
C VAL A 329 -16.25 28.32 -6.20
N LYS A 330 -15.22 27.49 -5.97
CA LYS A 330 -15.29 26.05 -6.23
C LYS A 330 -16.34 25.42 -5.32
N LEU A 331 -17.40 24.87 -5.91
CA LEU A 331 -18.53 24.30 -5.19
C LEU A 331 -18.10 23.16 -4.26
N ASN A 332 -17.13 22.36 -4.71
CA ASN A 332 -16.57 21.26 -3.92
C ASN A 332 -16.00 21.73 -2.58
N LYS A 333 -15.18 22.79 -2.61
CA LYS A 333 -14.53 23.35 -1.42
C LYS A 333 -15.53 23.85 -0.37
N LEU A 334 -16.69 24.35 -0.81
CA LEU A 334 -17.74 24.83 0.09
C LEU A 334 -18.56 23.67 0.68
N ILE A 335 -19.10 22.78 -0.16
CA ILE A 335 -20.00 21.70 0.25
C ILE A 335 -19.25 20.56 0.93
N PHE A 336 -18.22 20.02 0.28
CA PHE A 336 -17.46 18.86 0.75
C PHE A 336 -16.29 19.24 1.65
N GLY A 337 -15.80 20.48 1.57
CA GLY A 337 -14.82 21.00 2.54
C GLY A 337 -15.47 21.44 3.85
N THR A 338 -16.05 22.65 3.86
CA THR A 338 -16.50 23.29 5.11
C THR A 338 -17.76 22.64 5.69
N GLY A 339 -18.74 22.30 4.84
CA GLY A 339 -19.98 21.67 5.27
C GLY A 339 -19.78 20.29 5.89
N LEU A 340 -18.99 19.45 5.23
CA LEU A 340 -18.67 18.11 5.73
C LEU A 340 -17.86 18.15 7.03
N ALA A 341 -16.88 19.05 7.15
CA ALA A 341 -16.09 19.22 8.37
C ALA A 341 -16.96 19.61 9.57
N LEU A 342 -17.90 20.54 9.38
CA LEU A 342 -18.85 20.94 10.43
C LEU A 342 -19.78 19.78 10.81
N ALA A 343 -20.35 19.08 9.83
CA ALA A 343 -21.19 17.92 10.06
C ALA A 343 -20.45 16.82 10.83
N LEU A 344 -19.20 16.56 10.46
CA LEU A 344 -18.31 15.63 11.16
C LEU A 344 -18.06 16.09 12.60
N LEU A 345 -17.78 17.37 12.84
CA LEU A 345 -17.54 17.88 14.18
C LEU A 345 -18.78 17.74 15.07
N ILE A 346 -19.98 18.01 14.54
CA ILE A 346 -21.26 17.76 15.24
C ILE A 346 -21.43 16.26 15.52
N TYR A 347 -21.15 15.42 14.53
CA TYR A 347 -21.24 13.96 14.64
C TYR A 347 -20.34 13.40 15.75
N LEU A 348 -19.08 13.84 15.79
CA LEU A 348 -18.09 13.38 16.76
C LEU A 348 -18.33 13.98 18.15
N SER A 349 -18.63 15.28 18.24
CA SER A 349 -18.66 16.02 19.52
C SER A 349 -20.03 16.04 20.19
N VAL A 350 -21.11 15.92 19.43
CA VAL A 350 -22.48 16.00 19.95
C VAL A 350 -23.20 14.66 19.82
N ALA A 351 -23.30 14.11 18.61
CA ALA A 351 -24.06 12.89 18.37
C ALA A 351 -23.47 11.68 19.12
N THR A 352 -22.14 11.51 19.08
CA THR A 352 -21.48 10.35 19.70
C THR A 352 -21.62 10.32 21.24
N PRO A 353 -21.37 11.41 21.99
CA PRO A 353 -21.61 11.40 23.44
C PRO A 353 -23.08 11.17 23.81
N LEU A 354 -24.02 11.76 23.06
CA LEU A 354 -25.45 11.56 23.29
C LEU A 354 -25.88 10.12 23.03
N TYR A 355 -25.39 9.50 21.95
CA TYR A 355 -25.61 8.09 21.63
C TYR A 355 -25.18 7.15 22.76
N ARG A 356 -24.02 7.42 23.38
CA ARG A 356 -23.48 6.57 24.44
C ARG A 356 -24.25 6.73 25.76
N LYS A 357 -24.79 7.92 26.03
CA LYS A 357 -25.45 8.27 27.32
C LYS A 357 -26.97 8.11 27.33
N ASN A 358 -27.65 8.21 26.19
CA ASN A 358 -29.11 8.26 26.12
C ASN A 358 -29.67 7.14 25.23
N ASP A 359 -30.49 6.25 25.80
CA ASP A 359 -31.05 5.11 25.09
C ASP A 359 -31.98 5.49 23.94
N ARG A 360 -32.74 6.60 24.04
CA ARG A 360 -33.59 7.06 22.93
C ARG A 360 -32.76 7.48 21.72
N VAL A 361 -31.66 8.20 21.98
CA VAL A 361 -30.71 8.63 20.94
C VAL A 361 -30.01 7.41 20.35
N ARG A 362 -29.63 6.44 21.20
CA ARG A 362 -29.06 5.16 20.77
C ARG A 362 -30.00 4.41 19.81
N SER A 363 -31.26 4.24 20.20
CA SER A 363 -32.28 3.59 19.38
C SER A 363 -32.49 4.30 18.05
N PHE A 364 -32.51 5.64 18.04
CA PHE A 364 -32.61 6.42 16.80
C PHE A 364 -31.46 6.13 15.84
N PHE A 365 -30.20 6.29 16.27
CA PHE A 365 -29.03 6.05 15.42
C PHE A 365 -28.92 4.58 14.97
N ASN A 366 -29.32 3.64 15.82
CA ASN A 366 -29.40 2.23 15.44
C ASN A 366 -30.48 1.98 14.36
N ALA A 367 -31.64 2.65 14.44
CA ALA A 367 -32.72 2.52 13.47
C ALA A 367 -32.35 3.06 12.09
N ILE A 368 -31.49 4.08 12.02
CA ILE A 368 -30.97 4.64 10.76
C ILE A 368 -29.64 4.00 10.32
N ALA A 369 -29.24 2.87 10.90
CA ALA A 369 -28.00 2.17 10.53
C ALA A 369 -26.71 3.00 10.67
N ALA A 370 -26.68 4.01 11.54
CA ALA A 370 -25.54 4.91 11.66
C ALA A 370 -24.33 4.20 12.30
N PRO A 371 -23.16 4.19 11.64
CA PRO A 371 -21.94 3.55 12.15
C PRO A 371 -21.25 4.47 13.16
N MET A 372 -21.47 4.20 14.45
CA MET A 372 -20.99 5.09 15.52
C MET A 372 -19.47 4.96 15.73
N PRO A 373 -18.74 6.07 15.94
CA PRO A 373 -17.29 6.04 16.02
C PRO A 373 -16.79 5.51 17.37
N ARG A 374 -15.69 4.75 17.29
CA ARG A 374 -14.86 4.36 18.43
C ARG A 374 -13.96 5.53 18.82
N ASN A 375 -13.36 5.47 20.02
CA ASN A 375 -12.53 6.56 20.51
C ASN A 375 -11.34 6.89 19.60
N TYR A 376 -10.70 5.88 19.01
CA TYR A 376 -9.60 6.11 18.08
C TYR A 376 -10.07 6.69 16.74
N HIS A 377 -11.32 6.44 16.29
CA HIS A 377 -11.88 7.13 15.12
C HIS A 377 -12.02 8.63 15.40
N ILE A 378 -12.57 8.99 16.57
CA ILE A 378 -12.73 10.39 16.97
C ILE A 378 -11.36 11.08 17.02
N ALA A 379 -10.39 10.47 17.72
CA ALA A 379 -9.04 11.00 17.79
C ALA A 379 -8.38 11.10 16.42
N GLY A 380 -8.55 10.08 15.57
CA GLY A 380 -8.03 10.02 14.21
C GLY A 380 -8.57 11.14 13.33
N TYR A 381 -9.88 11.34 13.28
CA TYR A 381 -10.48 12.44 12.52
C TYR A 381 -9.99 13.81 12.97
N LEU A 382 -9.96 14.06 14.29
CA LEU A 382 -9.48 15.32 14.84
C LEU A 382 -8.00 15.55 14.53
N LEU A 383 -7.17 14.50 14.63
CA LEU A 383 -5.76 14.58 14.33
C LEU A 383 -5.52 14.83 12.83
N ILE A 384 -6.27 14.18 11.94
CA ILE A 384 -6.18 14.40 10.49
C ILE A 384 -6.50 15.87 10.18
N VAL A 385 -7.66 16.37 10.62
CA VAL A 385 -8.08 17.75 10.36
C VAL A 385 -7.07 18.74 10.94
N ALA A 386 -6.67 18.57 12.21
CA ALA A 386 -5.68 19.44 12.84
C ALA A 386 -4.33 19.39 12.12
N THR A 387 -3.86 18.22 11.70
CA THR A 387 -2.58 18.06 10.99
C THR A 387 -2.63 18.77 9.63
N VAL A 388 -3.65 18.52 8.83
CA VAL A 388 -3.76 19.09 7.48
C VAL A 388 -3.95 20.61 7.55
N GLU A 389 -4.84 21.09 8.41
CA GLU A 389 -5.16 22.52 8.50
C GLU A 389 -4.04 23.35 9.12
N LEU A 390 -3.30 22.80 10.09
CA LEU A 390 -2.27 23.55 10.83
C LEU A 390 -0.85 23.36 10.29
N LEU A 391 -0.56 22.24 9.61
CA LEU A 391 0.82 21.87 9.25
C LEU A 391 1.08 21.76 7.74
N ILE A 392 0.05 21.70 6.89
CA ILE A 392 0.20 21.64 5.44
C ILE A 392 -0.18 22.99 4.83
N ASP A 393 0.85 23.81 4.57
CA ASP A 393 0.69 25.13 3.95
C ASP A 393 0.66 25.00 2.42
N SER A 394 -0.49 24.58 1.88
CA SER A 394 -0.69 24.49 0.43
C SER A 394 -2.16 24.64 0.07
N SER A 395 -2.43 25.25 -1.08
CA SER A 395 -3.80 25.33 -1.62
C SER A 395 -4.38 23.96 -1.97
N LYS A 396 -3.53 22.92 -2.15
CA LYS A 396 -3.91 21.52 -2.42
C LYS A 396 -3.95 20.65 -1.15
N ARG A 397 -3.97 21.23 0.04
CA ARG A 397 -4.05 20.46 1.30
C ARG A 397 -5.33 19.61 1.42
N GLY A 398 -6.40 20.01 0.72
CA GLY A 398 -7.69 19.30 0.69
C GLY A 398 -7.55 17.82 0.31
N GLU A 399 -6.71 17.52 -0.68
CA GLU A 399 -6.42 16.15 -1.14
C GLU A 399 -5.98 15.23 0.01
N MET A 400 -5.19 15.75 0.94
CA MET A 400 -4.72 14.97 2.08
C MET A 400 -5.81 14.76 3.13
N THR A 401 -6.75 15.70 3.27
CA THR A 401 -7.95 15.51 4.11
C THR A 401 -8.85 14.45 3.52
N GLU A 402 -9.06 14.45 2.20
CA GLU A 402 -9.90 13.47 1.50
C GLU A 402 -9.28 12.07 1.55
N PHE A 403 -7.98 11.94 1.27
CA PHE A 403 -7.24 10.69 1.39
C PHE A 403 -7.26 10.11 2.81
N ALA A 404 -6.79 10.87 3.80
CA ALA A 404 -6.71 10.35 5.17
C ALA A 404 -8.11 10.20 5.81
N GLY A 405 -9.01 11.13 5.50
CA GLY A 405 -10.38 11.15 5.98
C GLY A 405 -11.20 9.99 5.42
N SER A 406 -11.04 9.63 4.15
CA SER A 406 -11.71 8.48 3.54
C SER A 406 -11.27 7.16 4.18
N ILE A 407 -9.98 6.99 4.51
CA ILE A 407 -9.48 5.81 5.23
C ILE A 407 -10.09 5.74 6.63
N MET A 408 -10.11 6.85 7.37
CA MET A 408 -10.71 6.90 8.70
C MET A 408 -12.23 6.65 8.65
N PHE A 409 -12.89 7.14 7.61
CA PHE A 409 -14.29 6.88 7.32
C PHE A 409 -14.57 5.41 7.01
N ALA A 410 -13.75 4.77 6.18
CA ALA A 410 -13.85 3.35 5.92
C ALA A 410 -13.69 2.53 7.21
N LEU A 411 -12.70 2.86 8.05
CA LEU A 411 -12.54 2.22 9.37
C LEU A 411 -13.78 2.40 10.25
N ASN A 412 -14.35 3.61 10.28
CA ASN A 412 -15.56 3.89 11.04
C ASN A 412 -16.78 3.10 10.56
N VAL A 413 -16.98 3.02 9.24
CA VAL A 413 -18.09 2.29 8.64
C VAL A 413 -17.90 0.78 8.79
N ILE A 414 -16.71 0.25 8.53
CA ILE A 414 -16.43 -1.19 8.50
C ILE A 414 -16.36 -1.75 9.93
N TYR A 415 -15.75 -1.00 10.86
CA TYR A 415 -15.50 -1.42 12.23
C TYR A 415 -16.11 -0.47 13.27
N PRO A 416 -17.44 -0.24 13.24
CA PRO A 416 -18.07 0.74 14.10
C PRO A 416 -18.03 0.31 15.57
N TYR A 417 -18.42 1.23 16.45
CA TYR A 417 -18.63 0.99 17.87
C TYR A 417 -19.82 0.06 18.14
N ASN A 418 -20.84 0.10 17.29
CA ASN A 418 -22.10 -0.65 17.38
C ASN A 418 -22.21 -1.76 16.31
N PRO A 419 -21.26 -2.72 16.19
CA PRO A 419 -21.27 -3.72 15.12
C PRO A 419 -22.49 -4.66 15.19
N GLU A 420 -23.11 -4.80 16.36
CA GLU A 420 -24.29 -5.65 16.60
C GLU A 420 -25.50 -5.28 15.72
N ILE A 421 -25.64 -4.03 15.31
CA ILE A 421 -26.76 -3.62 14.45
C ILE A 421 -26.68 -4.25 13.06
N PHE A 422 -25.47 -4.63 12.65
CA PHE A 422 -25.19 -5.26 11.35
C PHE A 422 -25.14 -6.79 11.41
N ASP A 423 -25.38 -7.39 12.58
CA ASP A 423 -25.47 -8.85 12.74
C ASP A 423 -26.90 -9.34 12.43
N PRO A 424 -27.12 -10.17 11.39
CA PRO A 424 -28.45 -10.68 11.05
C PRO A 424 -29.05 -11.57 12.13
N LYS A 425 -28.26 -12.06 13.10
CA LYS A 425 -28.74 -12.91 14.19
C LYS A 425 -29.26 -12.13 15.40
N LYS A 426 -29.03 -10.81 15.46
CA LYS A 426 -29.40 -9.98 16.61
C LYS A 426 -30.64 -9.14 16.29
N SER A 427 -31.65 -9.21 17.15
CA SER A 427 -32.76 -8.24 17.14
C SER A 427 -32.25 -6.87 17.60
N LEU A 428 -32.74 -5.82 16.93
CA LEU A 428 -32.43 -4.42 17.27
C LEU A 428 -33.30 -3.90 18.40
#